data_AF-A0A448ZCV8-F1
#
_entry.id   AF-A0A448ZCV8-F1
#
_cell.length_a   1.000
_cell.length_b   1.000
_cell.length_c   1.000
_cell.angle_alpha   90.00
_cell.angle_beta   90.00
_cell.angle_gamma   90.00
#
_symmetry.space_group_name_H-M   'P 1'
#
loop_
_entity.id
_entity.type
_entity.pdbx_description
1 polymer ?
#
loop_
_entity_poly.entity_id
_entity_poly.type
_entity_poly.pdbx_seq_one_letter_code
_entity_poly.pdbx_strand_id
1 'polypeptide(L)'
;MMETSGRDVAMFHYVDHFFGENTSYNKLALHFTINDLTFAKQSVDRRMIDEIQRGSQALGNSNVFDIVYTNQGGPYGSKVLDGVQADSDRVWESEVLSGNVGEDWYKATIAINAHETEPWTAQAVKPDGSLGTKFAFGPKK
;
A
#
# COMPACT_ATOMS: atom_id res chain seq x y z
N MET A 1 12.18 4.47 -10.10
CA MET A 1 11.25 4.63 -8.98
C MET A 1 11.39 3.39 -8.11
N MET A 2 11.67 3.55 -6.82
CA MET A 2 11.79 2.46 -5.85
C MET A 2 10.63 2.60 -4.86
N GLU A 3 9.91 1.51 -4.63
CA GLU A 3 8.80 1.45 -3.67
C GLU A 3 9.09 0.34 -2.67
N THR A 4 8.78 0.60 -1.39
CA THR A 4 9.02 -0.36 -0.32
C THR A 4 8.04 -0.14 0.82
N SER A 5 7.82 -1.18 1.63
CA SER A 5 6.91 -1.11 2.78
C SER A 5 7.51 -0.26 3.90
N GLY A 6 6.72 0.67 4.44
CA GLY A 6 7.08 1.48 5.62
C GLY A 6 6.78 0.83 6.97
N ARG A 7 6.57 -0.50 7.03
CA ARG A 7 6.25 -1.23 8.28
C ARG A 7 7.39 -1.31 9.28
N ASP A 8 8.61 -0.98 8.85
CA ASP A 8 9.83 -1.00 9.65
C ASP A 8 10.79 0.11 9.18
N VAL A 9 11.66 0.56 10.10
CA VAL A 9 12.61 1.66 9.86
C VAL A 9 13.74 1.31 8.92
N ALA A 10 14.06 0.02 8.73
CA ALA A 10 15.21 -0.42 7.94
C ALA A 10 15.17 0.10 6.49
N MET A 11 13.97 0.27 5.93
CA MET A 11 13.81 0.77 4.56
C MET A 11 14.13 2.25 4.41
N PHE A 12 13.86 3.05 5.44
CA PHE A 12 14.30 4.45 5.47
C PHE A 12 15.83 4.52 5.51
N HIS A 13 16.45 3.76 6.42
CA HIS A 13 17.91 3.70 6.51
C HIS A 13 18.56 3.19 5.23
N TYR A 14 17.97 2.18 4.58
CA TYR A 14 18.46 1.66 3.30
C TYR A 14 18.43 2.75 2.23
N VAL A 15 17.30 3.44 2.07
CA VAL A 15 17.19 4.51 1.06
C VAL A 15 18.13 5.67 1.39
N ASP A 16 18.23 6.09 2.65
CA ASP A 16 19.14 7.16 3.04
C ASP A 16 20.62 6.76 2.87
N HIS A 17 20.97 5.50 3.11
CA HIS A 17 22.34 5.01 2.88
C HIS A 17 22.78 5.16 1.41
N PHE A 18 21.89 4.85 0.45
CA PHE A 18 22.23 4.89 -0.97
C PHE A 18 21.92 6.23 -1.65
N PHE A 19 20.99 7.02 -1.11
CA PHE A 19 20.46 8.22 -1.76
C PHE A 19 20.49 9.48 -0.89
N GLY A 20 20.97 9.42 0.35
CA GLY A 20 20.93 10.52 1.31
C GLY A 20 21.66 11.79 0.86
N GLU A 21 22.83 11.64 0.24
CA GLU A 21 23.61 12.79 -0.27
C GLU A 21 23.16 13.24 -1.67
N ASN A 22 22.22 12.51 -2.30
CA ASN A 22 21.81 12.78 -3.66
C ASN A 22 20.68 13.82 -3.70
N THR A 23 21.06 15.08 -3.90
CA THR A 23 20.14 16.21 -4.02
C THR A 23 19.20 16.16 -5.24
N SER A 24 19.45 15.26 -6.21
CA SER A 24 18.55 15.04 -7.35
C SER A 24 17.47 14.00 -7.08
N TYR A 25 17.55 13.26 -5.97
CA TYR A 25 16.62 12.19 -5.65
C TYR A 25 15.59 12.65 -4.61
N ASN A 26 14.35 12.86 -5.05
CA ASN A 26 13.25 13.19 -4.14
C ASN A 26 12.77 11.94 -3.39
N LYS A 27 12.73 12.03 -2.06
CA LYS A 27 12.28 10.95 -1.19
C LYS A 27 10.92 11.32 -0.59
N LEU A 28 10.00 10.35 -0.55
CA LEU A 28 8.62 10.56 -0.12
C LEU A 28 8.17 9.38 0.75
N ALA A 29 7.67 9.69 1.93
CA ALA A 29 6.99 8.76 2.82
C ALA A 29 5.47 8.99 2.72
N LEU A 30 4.75 7.93 2.36
CA LEU A 30 3.29 7.94 2.26
C LEU A 30 2.67 7.13 3.38
N HIS A 31 1.71 7.73 4.08
CA HIS A 31 0.86 7.06 5.05
C HIS A 31 -0.54 6.90 4.47
N PHE A 32 -0.97 5.67 4.28
CA PHE A 32 -2.32 5.39 3.81
C PHE A 32 -3.20 5.04 5.00
N THR A 33 -4.33 5.72 5.13
CA THR A 33 -5.37 5.35 6.08
C THR A 33 -6.57 4.82 5.32
N ILE A 34 -7.33 3.91 5.92
CA ILE A 34 -8.59 3.44 5.38
C ILE A 34 -9.68 3.61 6.43
N ASN A 35 -10.85 4.08 6.01
CA ASN A 35 -12.00 4.27 6.90
C ASN A 35 -12.44 2.96 7.59
N ASP A 36 -12.35 1.83 6.87
CA ASP A 36 -12.65 0.52 7.41
C ASP A 36 -11.77 -0.56 6.75
N LEU A 37 -10.90 -1.17 7.55
CA LEU A 37 -9.95 -2.18 7.10
C LEU A 37 -10.64 -3.45 6.55
N THR A 38 -11.90 -3.72 6.94
CA THR A 38 -12.64 -4.89 6.44
C THR A 38 -12.81 -4.86 4.93
N PHE A 39 -12.94 -3.68 4.32
CA PHE A 39 -13.00 -3.55 2.86
C PHE A 39 -11.68 -3.95 2.18
N ALA A 40 -10.54 -3.58 2.77
CA ALA A 40 -9.23 -4.03 2.28
C ALA A 40 -9.07 -5.55 2.42
N LYS A 41 -9.51 -6.12 3.55
CA LYS A 41 -9.52 -7.58 3.78
C LYS A 41 -10.34 -8.30 2.71
N GLN A 42 -11.57 -7.86 2.48
CA GLN A 42 -12.46 -8.41 1.45
C GLN A 42 -11.85 -8.31 0.05
N SER A 43 -11.19 -7.18 -0.27
CA SER A 43 -10.51 -6.99 -1.55
C SER A 43 -9.35 -7.99 -1.75
N VAL A 44 -8.52 -8.19 -0.71
CA VAL A 44 -7.44 -9.18 -0.72
C VAL A 44 -8.00 -10.60 -0.84
N ASP A 45 -9.04 -10.95 -0.08
CA ASP A 45 -9.65 -12.28 -0.11
C ASP A 45 -10.24 -12.59 -1.49
N ARG A 46 -10.94 -11.62 -2.09
CA ARG A 46 -11.49 -11.74 -3.44
C ARG A 46 -10.40 -11.98 -4.47
N ARG A 47 -9.33 -11.19 -4.43
CA ARG A 47 -8.15 -11.39 -5.29
C ARG A 47 -7.63 -12.82 -5.12
N MET A 48 -7.39 -13.28 -3.90
CA MET A 48 -6.85 -14.64 -3.66
C MET A 48 -7.75 -15.74 -4.22
N ILE A 49 -9.07 -15.61 -4.09
CA ILE A 49 -10.03 -16.56 -4.68
C ILE A 49 -9.88 -16.56 -6.21
N ASP A 50 -9.80 -15.39 -6.85
CA ASP A 50 -9.60 -15.27 -8.29
C ASP A 50 -8.26 -15.87 -8.75
N GLU A 51 -7.19 -15.68 -7.98
CA GLU A 51 -5.86 -16.25 -8.27
C GLU A 51 -5.88 -17.77 -8.22
N ILE A 52 -6.55 -18.37 -7.23
CA ILE A 52 -6.73 -19.82 -7.11
C ILE A 52 -7.53 -20.36 -8.30
N GLN A 53 -8.63 -19.69 -8.67
CA GLN A 53 -9.48 -20.12 -9.80
C GLN A 53 -8.73 -20.04 -11.13
N ARG A 54 -8.06 -18.91 -11.40
CA ARG A 54 -7.27 -18.73 -12.62
C ARG A 54 -6.08 -19.70 -12.64
N GLY A 55 -5.43 -19.94 -11.51
CA GLY A 55 -4.32 -20.89 -11.40
C GLY A 55 -4.77 -22.32 -11.75
N SER A 56 -5.93 -22.73 -11.24
CA SER A 56 -6.53 -24.03 -11.59
C SER A 56 -6.82 -24.15 -13.10
N GLN A 57 -7.33 -23.09 -13.73
CA GLN A 57 -7.56 -23.04 -15.18
C GLN A 57 -6.26 -23.09 -15.98
N ALA A 58 -5.23 -22.35 -15.55
CA ALA A 58 -3.93 -22.30 -16.20
C ALA A 58 -3.23 -23.68 -16.20
N LEU A 59 -3.37 -24.45 -15.12
CA LEU A 59 -2.87 -25.83 -15.03
C LEU A 59 -3.50 -26.73 -16.09
N GLY A 60 -4.80 -26.57 -16.37
CA GLY A 60 -5.50 -27.31 -17.42
C GLY A 60 -4.99 -26.99 -18.83
N ASN A 61 -4.47 -25.78 -19.05
CA ASN A 61 -3.99 -25.31 -20.34
C ASN A 61 -2.49 -25.56 -20.60
N SER A 62 -1.75 -26.07 -19.60
CA SER A 62 -0.30 -26.34 -19.67
C SER A 62 0.55 -25.14 -20.15
N ASN A 63 0.05 -23.91 -19.99
CA ASN A 63 0.76 -22.69 -20.37
C ASN A 63 1.44 -22.08 -19.14
N VAL A 64 2.76 -22.11 -19.11
CA VAL A 64 3.58 -21.59 -18.00
C VAL A 64 3.37 -20.09 -17.77
N PHE A 65 3.09 -19.32 -18.83
CA PHE A 65 2.84 -17.88 -18.70
C PHE A 65 1.53 -17.60 -17.96
N ASP A 66 0.49 -18.40 -18.21
CA ASP A 66 -0.79 -18.26 -17.50
C ASP A 66 -0.59 -18.51 -16.01
N ILE A 67 0.23 -19.51 -15.63
CA ILE A 67 0.57 -19.77 -14.23
C ILE A 67 1.28 -18.56 -13.62
N VAL A 68 2.27 -17.98 -14.30
CA VAL A 68 3.01 -16.81 -13.78
C VAL A 68 2.08 -15.60 -13.58
N TYR A 69 1.20 -15.31 -14.54
CA TYR A 69 0.31 -14.14 -14.48
C TYR A 69 -0.89 -14.33 -13.53
N THR A 70 -1.13 -15.55 -13.02
CA THR A 70 -2.18 -15.77 -12.00
C THR A 70 -1.81 -15.22 -10.64
N ASN A 71 -0.53 -15.04 -10.34
CA ASN A 71 -0.09 -14.47 -9.07
C ASN A 71 -0.05 -12.94 -9.19
N GLN A 72 -1.10 -12.27 -8.70
CA GLN A 72 -1.27 -10.82 -8.76
C GLN A 72 -0.91 -10.14 -7.44
N GLY A 73 -0.45 -10.89 -6.43
CA GLY A 73 0.07 -10.33 -5.20
C GLY A 73 0.69 -11.37 -4.28
N GLY A 74 1.35 -10.88 -3.23
CA GLY A 74 2.16 -11.72 -2.35
C GLY A 74 1.39 -12.81 -1.61
N PRO A 75 2.11 -13.72 -0.92
CA PRO A 75 1.56 -14.91 -0.27
C PRO A 75 0.66 -14.59 0.95
N TYR A 76 0.51 -13.31 1.30
CA TYR A 76 -0.18 -12.89 2.50
C TYR A 76 -1.66 -12.63 2.22
N GLY A 77 -2.52 -13.31 2.99
CA GLY A 77 -3.95 -13.07 2.98
C GLY A 77 -4.38 -11.96 3.95
N SER A 78 -5.68 -11.66 3.96
CA SER A 78 -6.29 -10.58 4.73
C SER A 78 -5.95 -10.59 6.23
N LYS A 79 -5.66 -11.76 6.81
CA LYS A 79 -5.32 -11.95 8.23
C LYS A 79 -4.11 -11.15 8.71
N VAL A 80 -3.18 -10.79 7.82
CA VAL A 80 -2.00 -10.02 8.22
C VAL A 80 -2.25 -8.51 8.25
N LEU A 81 -3.36 -8.04 7.67
CA LEU A 81 -3.58 -6.62 7.45
C LEU A 81 -3.71 -5.81 8.74
N ASP A 82 -4.25 -6.41 9.82
CA ASP A 82 -4.32 -5.75 11.13
C ASP A 82 -2.92 -5.43 11.66
N GLY A 83 -2.00 -6.41 11.57
CA GLY A 83 -0.61 -6.22 12.00
C GLY A 83 0.14 -5.24 11.10
N VAL A 84 -0.08 -5.33 9.78
CA VAL A 84 0.53 -4.38 8.83
C VAL A 84 0.08 -2.95 9.10
N GLN A 85 -1.21 -2.73 9.36
CA GLN A 85 -1.72 -1.40 9.71
C GLN A 85 -1.09 -0.93 11.02
N ALA A 86 -1.14 -1.75 12.08
CA ALA A 86 -0.59 -1.39 13.38
C ALA A 86 0.91 -1.06 13.32
N ASP A 87 1.72 -1.87 12.62
CA ASP A 87 3.15 -1.63 12.45
C ASP A 87 3.43 -0.35 11.65
N SER A 88 2.66 -0.11 10.58
CA SER A 88 2.81 1.08 9.73
C SER A 88 2.42 2.35 10.49
N ASP A 89 1.31 2.32 11.23
CA ASP A 89 0.84 3.44 12.06
C ASP A 89 1.87 3.75 13.16
N ARG A 90 2.39 2.72 13.84
CA ARG A 90 3.46 2.88 14.82
C ARG A 90 4.69 3.55 14.22
N VAL A 91 5.22 3.05 13.10
CA VAL A 91 6.42 3.64 12.46
C VAL A 91 6.15 5.07 12.02
N TRP A 92 4.97 5.33 11.43
CA TRP A 92 4.59 6.68 11.02
C TRP A 92 4.60 7.66 12.19
N GLU A 93 3.91 7.33 13.27
CA GLU A 93 3.75 8.21 14.43
C GLU A 93 5.05 8.37 15.24
N SER A 94 5.72 7.27 15.54
CA SER A 94 6.85 7.27 16.47
C SER A 94 8.21 7.55 15.83
N GLU A 95 8.38 7.30 14.52
CA GLU A 95 9.68 7.39 13.85
C GLU A 95 9.71 8.42 12.72
N VAL A 96 8.68 8.44 11.86
CA VAL A 96 8.65 9.33 10.69
C VAL A 96 8.25 10.75 11.10
N LEU A 97 7.19 10.90 11.88
CA LEU A 97 6.72 12.22 12.34
C LEU A 97 7.61 12.82 13.43
N SER A 98 8.30 11.99 14.23
CA SER A 98 9.29 12.45 15.20
C SER A 98 10.60 12.92 14.55
N GLY A 99 10.86 12.51 13.30
CA GLY A 99 12.09 12.82 12.58
C GLY A 99 13.24 11.87 12.86
N ASN A 100 13.02 10.77 13.59
CA ASN A 100 14.05 9.74 13.81
C ASN A 100 14.50 9.09 12.49
N VAL A 101 13.58 8.98 11.52
CA VAL A 101 13.86 8.53 10.16
C VAL A 101 13.17 9.41 9.13
N GLY A 102 13.75 9.50 7.92
CA GLY A 102 13.17 10.27 6.83
C GLY A 102 13.00 11.76 7.16
N GLU A 103 13.97 12.34 7.85
CA GLU A 103 13.94 13.74 8.29
C GLU A 103 13.76 14.70 7.11
N ASP A 104 14.53 14.49 6.04
CA ASP A 104 14.53 15.30 4.82
C ASP A 104 13.55 14.80 3.75
N TRP A 105 12.68 13.85 4.08
CA TRP A 105 11.71 13.28 3.14
C TRP A 105 10.43 14.13 3.12
N TYR A 106 9.81 14.22 1.94
CA TYR A 106 8.42 14.65 1.87
C TYR A 106 7.54 13.64 2.59
N LYS A 107 6.48 14.12 3.24
CA LYS A 107 5.54 13.30 4.02
C LYS A 107 4.13 13.65 3.60
N ALA A 108 3.30 12.65 3.33
CA ALA A 108 1.89 12.87 3.04
C ALA A 108 1.03 11.71 3.56
N THR A 109 -0.15 12.06 4.06
CA THR A 109 -1.19 11.09 4.39
C THR A 109 -2.26 11.09 3.30
N ILE A 110 -2.62 9.89 2.84
CA ILE A 110 -3.69 9.67 1.86
C ILE A 110 -4.81 8.89 2.53
N ALA A 111 -5.97 9.52 2.67
CA ALA A 111 -7.18 8.89 3.17
C ALA A 111 -7.86 8.10 2.06
N ILE A 112 -8.03 6.80 2.29
CA ILE A 112 -8.80 5.88 1.46
C ILE A 112 -10.19 5.74 2.06
N ASN A 113 -11.20 6.15 1.31
CA ASN A 113 -12.60 5.92 1.66
C ASN A 113 -13.11 4.76 0.82
N ALA A 114 -13.14 3.59 1.44
CA ALA A 114 -13.68 2.38 0.87
C ALA A 114 -15.19 2.29 1.14
N HIS A 115 -15.89 1.67 0.19
CA HIS A 115 -17.33 1.45 0.25
C HIS A 115 -17.66 0.11 -0.42
N GLU A 116 -18.80 -0.47 -0.05
CA GLU A 116 -19.28 -1.73 -0.63
C GLU A 116 -19.81 -1.54 -2.05
N THR A 117 -20.61 -0.49 -2.27
CA THR A 117 -21.37 -0.27 -3.50
C THR A 117 -20.94 0.97 -4.31
N GLU A 118 -20.06 1.80 -3.76
CA GLU A 118 -19.58 3.01 -4.40
C GLU A 118 -18.09 2.88 -4.76
N PRO A 119 -17.59 3.61 -5.78
CA PRO A 119 -16.17 3.64 -6.07
C PRO A 119 -15.36 4.06 -4.83
N TRP A 120 -14.27 3.34 -4.57
CA TRP A 120 -13.33 3.74 -3.53
C TRP A 120 -12.69 5.05 -3.91
N THR A 121 -12.40 5.90 -2.93
CA THR A 121 -11.78 7.19 -3.21
C THR A 121 -10.52 7.42 -2.40
N ALA A 122 -9.58 8.16 -2.99
CA ALA A 122 -8.34 8.59 -2.34
C ALA A 122 -8.29 10.11 -2.29
N GLN A 123 -7.94 10.66 -1.13
CA GLN A 123 -7.78 12.10 -0.90
C GLN A 123 -6.55 12.37 -0.06
N ALA A 124 -5.75 13.37 -0.44
CA ALA A 124 -4.67 13.84 0.42
C ALA A 124 -5.25 14.53 1.66
N VAL A 125 -4.72 14.23 2.83
CA VAL A 125 -5.04 14.92 4.09
C VAL A 125 -4.13 16.14 4.19
N LYS A 126 -4.72 17.34 4.25
CA LYS A 126 -3.98 18.59 4.39
C LYS A 126 -3.54 18.83 5.84
N PRO A 127 -2.59 19.75 6.09
CA PRO A 127 -2.13 20.05 7.45
C PRO A 127 -3.24 20.50 8.42
N ASP A 128 -4.32 21.09 7.91
CA ASP A 128 -5.49 21.51 8.70
C ASP A 128 -6.52 20.37 8.92
N GLY A 129 -6.20 19.14 8.49
CA GLY A 129 -7.07 17.97 8.54
C GLY A 129 -8.15 17.93 7.45
N SER A 130 -8.27 18.97 6.62
CA SER A 130 -9.22 18.96 5.50
C SER A 130 -8.75 18.04 4.38
N LEU A 131 -9.70 17.55 3.57
CA LEU A 131 -9.39 16.68 2.45
C LEU A 131 -9.12 17.50 1.17
N GLY A 132 -8.11 17.06 0.42
CA GLY A 132 -7.79 17.56 -0.91
C GLY A 132 -8.71 17.00 -2.01
N THR A 133 -8.22 17.09 -3.25
CA THR A 133 -8.93 16.59 -4.44
C THR A 133 -9.31 15.12 -4.30
N LYS A 134 -10.56 14.79 -4.65
CA LYS A 134 -11.12 13.43 -4.61
C LYS A 134 -10.84 12.69 -5.92
N PHE A 135 -10.13 11.58 -5.83
CA PHE A 135 -9.93 10.64 -6.93
C PHE A 135 -10.77 9.38 -6.69
N ALA A 136 -11.59 8.98 -7.65
CA ALA A 136 -12.46 7.82 -7.55
C ALA A 136 -11.95 6.64 -8.40
N PHE A 137 -11.95 5.45 -7.82
CA PHE A 137 -11.47 4.22 -8.42
C PHE A 137 -12.63 3.22 -8.48
N GLY A 138 -13.16 3.03 -9.69
CA GLY A 138 -14.18 2.03 -9.97
C GLY A 138 -13.58 0.67 -10.34
N PRO A 139 -14.42 -0.36 -10.54
CA PRO A 139 -13.98 -1.64 -11.07
C PRO A 139 -13.18 -1.46 -12.37
N LYS A 140 -12.04 -2.14 -12.50
CA LYS A 140 -11.34 -2.22 -13.78
C LYS A 140 -12.29 -2.91 -14.78
N LYS A 141 -12.59 -2.23 -15.90
CA LYS A 141 -13.32 -2.81 -17.03
C LYS A 141 -12.51 -3.91 -17.70
#